data_AF-A0A3P1XS30-F1
#
_entry.id   AF-A0A3P1XS30-F1
#
_cell.length_a   1.000
_cell.length_b   1.000
_cell.length_c   1.000
_cell.angle_alpha   90.00
_cell.angle_beta   90.00
_cell.angle_gamma   90.00
#
_symmetry.space_group_name_H-M   'P 1'
#
loop_
_entity.id
_entity.type
_entity.pdbx_description
1 polymer ?
#
loop_
_entity_poly.entity_id
_entity_poly.type
_entity_poly.pdbx_seq_one_letter_code
_entity_poly.pdbx_strand_id
1 'polypeptide(L)'
;MSDQPRIYGLDLSLTGTGVATFSPEMQSWLVYTVSSKPGGLKVEQRAARLHDLAKRIVKLIASNSTVVIEAPAYSSRTGLVHERGGLYWLVTVLLAARGCRLVEVAPTARAKYITGSGRGDKKTVKRNVGLFYGEGIARNDNEADAVALCAIGWRAFRGEPLEKRAVTVSLSQAAESVRKARAAMSEIADWVKKRNR
;
A
#
# COMPACT_ATOMS: atom_id res chain seq x y z
N MET A 1 21.80 -1.93 -16.41
CA MET A 1 20.74 -1.15 -15.73
C MET A 1 20.46 -1.85 -14.41
N SER A 2 20.65 -1.19 -13.27
CA SER A 2 20.35 -1.82 -11.98
C SER A 2 18.85 -2.18 -11.95
N ASP A 3 18.53 -3.46 -11.85
CA ASP A 3 17.16 -3.97 -11.75
C ASP A 3 16.57 -3.56 -10.40
N GLN A 4 16.11 -2.31 -10.34
CA GLN A 4 15.58 -1.72 -9.13
C GLN A 4 14.16 -2.26 -8.93
N PRO A 5 13.86 -2.84 -7.76
CA PRO A 5 12.62 -3.56 -7.53
C PRO A 5 11.38 -2.66 -7.76
N ARG A 6 10.34 -3.21 -8.38
CA ARG A 6 9.03 -2.53 -8.52
C ARG A 6 8.49 -2.16 -7.15
N ILE A 7 7.75 -1.06 -7.09
CA ILE A 7 7.16 -0.55 -5.85
C ILE A 7 5.65 -0.62 -5.98
N TYR A 8 5.01 -1.33 -5.06
CA TYR A 8 3.57 -1.44 -4.96
C TYR A 8 3.06 -0.71 -3.71
N GLY A 9 1.91 -0.07 -3.81
CA GLY A 9 1.10 0.36 -2.69
C GLY A 9 -0.08 -0.59 -2.48
N LEU A 10 -0.35 -0.95 -1.23
CA LEU A 10 -1.35 -1.95 -0.86
C LEU A 10 -2.21 -1.48 0.32
N ASP A 11 -3.49 -1.21 0.04
CA ASP A 11 -4.51 -0.83 1.03
C ASP A 11 -5.47 -2.00 1.25
N LEU A 12 -5.30 -2.74 2.37
CA LEU A 12 -6.02 -3.99 2.60
C LEU A 12 -7.42 -3.76 3.19
N SER A 13 -8.41 -4.38 2.55
CA SER A 13 -9.80 -4.40 3.03
C SER A 13 -10.53 -5.67 2.60
N LEU A 14 -11.44 -6.15 3.45
CA LEU A 14 -12.26 -7.32 3.16
C LEU A 14 -13.25 -7.07 2.02
N THR A 15 -13.67 -5.82 1.79
CA THR A 15 -14.70 -5.46 0.80
C THR A 15 -14.13 -4.81 -0.46
N GLY A 16 -12.92 -4.24 -0.39
CA GLY A 16 -12.24 -3.65 -1.54
C GLY A 16 -10.79 -3.33 -1.23
N THR A 17 -9.88 -4.24 -1.53
CA THR A 17 -8.44 -4.02 -1.41
C THR A 17 -7.93 -3.24 -2.61
N GLY A 18 -7.25 -2.11 -2.38
CA GLY A 18 -6.57 -1.35 -3.41
C GLY A 18 -5.14 -1.84 -3.65
N VAL A 19 -4.73 -1.94 -4.92
CA VAL A 19 -3.35 -2.25 -5.32
C VAL A 19 -2.92 -1.26 -6.40
N ALA A 20 -1.77 -0.61 -6.23
CA ALA A 20 -1.24 0.33 -7.22
C ALA A 20 0.27 0.13 -7.43
N THR A 21 0.73 0.32 -8.65
CA THR A 21 2.16 0.45 -9.01
C THR A 21 2.30 1.46 -10.15
N PHE A 22 3.43 2.14 -10.20
CA PHE A 22 3.82 2.94 -11.36
C PHE A 22 4.77 2.14 -12.25
N SER A 23 4.54 2.13 -13.57
CA SER A 23 5.47 1.57 -14.58
C SER A 23 6.29 2.71 -15.16
N PRO A 24 7.61 2.75 -14.90
CA PRO A 24 8.49 3.76 -15.48
C PRO A 24 8.63 3.61 -16.99
N GLU A 25 8.53 2.37 -17.49
CA GLU A 25 8.66 2.08 -18.91
C GLU A 25 7.48 2.65 -19.70
N MET A 26 6.26 2.50 -19.17
CA MET A 26 5.05 3.02 -19.79
C MET A 26 4.67 4.44 -19.33
N GLN A 27 5.41 5.00 -18.37
CA GLN A 27 5.10 6.27 -17.69
C GLN A 27 3.64 6.33 -17.21
N SER A 28 3.14 5.22 -16.68
CA SER A 28 1.72 5.04 -16.39
C SER A 28 1.46 4.29 -15.09
N TRP A 29 0.28 4.53 -14.51
CA TRP A 29 -0.19 3.83 -13.32
C TRP A 29 -0.93 2.55 -13.69
N LEU A 30 -0.65 1.48 -12.95
CA LEU A 30 -1.46 0.26 -12.93
C LEU A 30 -2.17 0.20 -11.57
N VAL A 31 -3.51 0.26 -11.59
CA VAL A 31 -4.33 0.37 -10.38
C VAL A 31 -5.46 -0.65 -10.43
N TYR A 32 -5.66 -1.37 -9.34
CA TYR A 32 -6.63 -2.46 -9.23
C TYR A 32 -7.40 -2.38 -7.92
N THR A 33 -8.65 -2.84 -7.94
CA THR A 33 -9.42 -3.15 -6.74
C THR A 33 -9.75 -4.64 -6.72
N VAL A 34 -9.42 -5.31 -5.62
CA VAL A 34 -9.85 -6.69 -5.36
C VAL A 34 -10.98 -6.65 -4.35
N SER A 35 -12.20 -6.93 -4.80
CA SER A 35 -13.38 -7.00 -3.93
C SER A 35 -13.80 -8.43 -3.63
N SER A 36 -14.51 -8.58 -2.51
CA SER A 36 -15.25 -9.80 -2.19
C SER A 36 -16.58 -9.45 -1.55
N LYS A 37 -17.57 -10.33 -1.71
CA LYS A 37 -18.84 -10.25 -0.98
C LYS A 37 -18.64 -10.65 0.48
N PRO A 38 -19.51 -10.22 1.41
CA PRO A 38 -19.50 -10.72 2.78
C PRO A 38 -19.46 -12.25 2.81
N GLY A 39 -18.67 -12.80 3.71
CA GLY A 39 -18.62 -14.25 3.94
C GLY A 39 -19.91 -14.73 4.61
N GLY A 40 -20.17 -16.03 4.53
CA GLY A 40 -21.21 -16.65 5.33
C GLY A 40 -20.85 -16.70 6.82
N LEU A 41 -21.79 -17.17 7.65
CA LEU A 41 -21.63 -17.19 9.11
C LEU A 41 -20.62 -18.25 9.58
N LYS A 42 -20.40 -19.31 8.79
CA LYS A 42 -19.54 -20.44 9.19
C LYS A 42 -18.06 -20.08 9.10
N VAL A 43 -17.26 -20.66 10.00
CA VAL A 43 -15.80 -20.40 10.07
C VAL A 43 -15.12 -20.80 8.76
N GLU A 44 -15.49 -21.92 8.18
CA GLU A 44 -14.92 -22.46 6.95
C GLU A 44 -15.16 -21.52 5.76
N GLN A 45 -16.35 -20.91 5.70
CA GLN A 45 -16.72 -19.94 4.66
C GLN A 45 -15.90 -18.65 4.80
N ARG A 46 -15.71 -18.17 6.02
CA ARG A 46 -14.86 -17.00 6.31
C ARG A 46 -13.40 -17.29 5.98
N ALA A 47 -12.88 -18.44 6.39
CA ALA A 47 -11.51 -18.87 6.08
C ALA A 47 -11.27 -19.01 4.58
N ALA A 48 -12.18 -19.66 3.84
CA ALA A 48 -12.11 -19.78 2.39
C ALA A 48 -12.11 -18.42 1.70
N ARG A 49 -12.95 -17.47 2.16
CA ARG A 49 -12.96 -16.09 1.66
C ARG A 49 -11.63 -15.38 1.88
N LEU A 50 -11.04 -15.47 3.08
CA LEU A 50 -9.75 -14.84 3.37
C LEU A 50 -8.64 -15.39 2.48
N HIS A 51 -8.64 -16.71 2.28
CA HIS A 51 -7.68 -17.39 1.43
C HIS A 51 -7.81 -16.99 -0.05
N ASP A 52 -9.04 -16.93 -0.58
CA ASP A 52 -9.30 -16.45 -1.95
C ASP A 52 -8.83 -15.01 -2.16
N LEU A 53 -9.21 -14.11 -1.23
CA LEU A 53 -8.77 -12.72 -1.25
C LEU A 53 -7.24 -12.63 -1.27
N ALA A 54 -6.56 -13.30 -0.33
CA ALA A 54 -5.11 -13.25 -0.24
C ALA A 54 -4.44 -13.73 -1.53
N LYS A 55 -4.91 -14.85 -2.11
CA LYS A 55 -4.41 -15.36 -3.40
C LYS A 55 -4.57 -14.36 -4.53
N ARG A 56 -5.76 -13.76 -4.67
CA ARG A 56 -6.05 -12.79 -5.73
C ARG A 56 -5.24 -11.52 -5.58
N ILE A 57 -5.04 -11.02 -4.36
CA ILE A 57 -4.21 -9.85 -4.07
C ILE A 57 -2.74 -10.14 -4.43
N VAL A 58 -2.17 -11.24 -3.92
CA VAL A 58 -0.76 -11.59 -4.13
C VAL A 58 -0.44 -11.84 -5.61
N LYS A 59 -1.39 -12.35 -6.39
CA LYS A 59 -1.24 -12.55 -7.84
C LYS A 59 -0.98 -11.24 -8.62
N LEU A 60 -1.43 -10.10 -8.10
CA LEU A 60 -1.21 -8.79 -8.73
C LEU A 60 0.18 -8.21 -8.46
N ILE A 61 0.93 -8.79 -7.51
CA ILE A 61 2.20 -8.26 -7.04
C ILE A 61 3.34 -9.14 -7.55
N ALA A 62 4.25 -8.53 -8.30
CA ALA A 62 5.46 -9.20 -8.78
C ALA A 62 6.34 -9.64 -7.60
N SER A 63 6.97 -10.82 -7.71
CA SER A 63 7.97 -11.29 -6.76
C SER A 63 9.16 -10.34 -6.66
N ASN A 64 9.90 -10.39 -5.55
CA ASN A 64 11.08 -9.55 -5.29
C ASN A 64 10.83 -8.02 -5.36
N SER A 65 9.58 -7.59 -5.23
CA SER A 65 9.18 -6.18 -5.23
C SER A 65 9.27 -5.56 -3.82
N THR A 66 9.14 -4.24 -3.74
CA THR A 66 8.88 -3.53 -2.48
C THR A 66 7.39 -3.24 -2.39
N VAL A 67 6.74 -3.61 -1.29
CA VAL A 67 5.30 -3.42 -1.08
C VAL A 67 5.12 -2.54 0.14
N VAL A 68 4.58 -1.34 -0.09
CA VAL A 68 4.18 -0.40 0.96
C VAL A 68 2.75 -0.73 1.36
N ILE A 69 2.56 -1.21 2.57
CA ILE A 69 1.29 -1.69 3.10
C ILE A 69 0.80 -0.74 4.21
N GLU A 70 -0.49 -0.46 4.25
CA GLU A 70 -1.06 0.23 5.40
C GLU A 70 -0.99 -0.65 6.65
N ALA A 71 -0.46 -0.10 7.75
CA ALA A 71 -0.42 -0.78 9.03
C ALA A 71 -1.83 -0.96 9.62
N PRO A 72 -2.14 -2.09 10.29
CA PRO A 72 -3.43 -2.31 10.91
C PRO A 72 -3.81 -1.18 11.88
N ALA A 73 -5.05 -0.70 11.79
CA ALA A 73 -5.56 0.29 12.74
C ALA A 73 -5.92 -0.37 14.10
N TYR A 74 -4.95 -0.42 15.01
CA TYR A 74 -5.10 -1.05 16.34
C TYR A 74 -6.19 -0.45 17.23
N SER A 75 -6.67 0.77 16.95
CA SER A 75 -7.70 1.45 17.74
C SER A 75 -9.13 1.01 17.38
N SER A 76 -9.35 0.31 16.26
CA SER A 76 -10.68 -0.12 15.84
C SER A 76 -11.11 -1.37 16.61
N ARG A 77 -12.12 -1.23 17.47
CA ARG A 77 -12.72 -2.32 18.26
C ARG A 77 -13.97 -2.94 17.63
N THR A 78 -14.33 -2.53 16.42
CA THR A 78 -15.61 -2.90 15.78
C THR A 78 -15.42 -3.47 14.37
N GLY A 79 -16.35 -4.36 13.99
CA GLY A 79 -16.52 -4.90 12.64
C GLY A 79 -15.39 -5.77 12.10
N LEU A 80 -15.44 -7.10 12.24
CA LEU A 80 -14.53 -8.05 11.57
C LEU A 80 -13.01 -7.78 11.76
N VAL A 81 -12.60 -7.32 12.95
CA VAL A 81 -11.20 -6.99 13.26
C VAL A 81 -10.29 -8.21 13.12
N HIS A 82 -10.75 -9.38 13.58
CA HIS A 82 -10.00 -10.63 13.47
C HIS A 82 -9.81 -11.04 12.02
N GLU A 83 -10.84 -10.93 11.18
CA GLU A 83 -10.74 -11.25 9.76
C GLU A 83 -9.83 -10.28 9.00
N ARG A 84 -9.84 -8.99 9.34
CA ARG A 84 -8.86 -8.03 8.78
C ARG A 84 -7.44 -8.37 9.16
N GLY A 85 -7.20 -8.68 10.44
CA GLY A 85 -5.89 -9.14 10.92
C GLY A 85 -5.47 -10.44 10.23
N GLY A 86 -6.41 -11.37 10.05
CA GLY A 86 -6.19 -12.62 9.32
C GLY A 86 -5.80 -12.38 7.86
N LEU A 87 -6.51 -11.50 7.15
CA LEU A 87 -6.15 -11.12 5.77
C LEU A 87 -4.75 -10.49 5.73
N TYR A 88 -4.46 -9.57 6.65
CA TYR A 88 -3.18 -8.88 6.74
C TYR A 88 -2.01 -9.87 6.83
N TRP A 89 -2.07 -10.79 7.79
CA TRP A 89 -1.01 -11.78 7.98
C TRP A 89 -0.91 -12.80 6.85
N LEU A 90 -2.03 -13.25 6.29
CA LEU A 90 -2.01 -14.14 5.12
C LEU A 90 -1.30 -13.49 3.93
N VAL A 91 -1.64 -12.24 3.62
CA VAL A 91 -1.03 -11.52 2.49
C VAL A 91 0.45 -11.25 2.73
N THR A 92 0.82 -10.76 3.91
CA THR A 92 2.22 -10.44 4.23
C THR A 92 3.12 -11.67 4.22
N VAL A 93 2.68 -12.80 4.79
CA VAL A 93 3.43 -14.07 4.73
C VAL A 93 3.63 -14.53 3.29
N LEU A 94 2.58 -14.50 2.47
CA LEU A 94 2.67 -14.92 1.06
C LEU A 94 3.58 -14.01 0.21
N LEU A 95 3.57 -12.70 0.47
CA LEU A 95 4.45 -11.75 -0.20
C LEU A 95 5.90 -11.91 0.25
N ALA A 96 6.15 -12.09 1.56
CA ALA A 96 7.48 -12.35 2.09
C ALA A 96 8.07 -13.64 1.50
N ALA A 97 7.26 -14.70 1.35
CA ALA A 97 7.66 -15.95 0.71
C ALA A 97 8.01 -15.77 -0.79
N ARG A 98 7.52 -14.71 -1.45
CA ARG A 98 7.86 -14.34 -2.83
C ARG A 98 9.07 -13.40 -2.93
N GLY A 99 9.82 -13.23 -1.83
CA GLY A 99 10.98 -12.35 -1.74
C GLY A 99 10.63 -10.87 -1.72
N CYS A 100 9.35 -10.51 -1.53
CA CYS A 100 8.96 -9.11 -1.45
C CYS A 100 9.44 -8.49 -0.13
N ARG A 101 9.86 -7.23 -0.20
CA ARG A 101 10.18 -6.40 0.96
C ARG A 101 8.92 -5.65 1.38
N LEU A 102 8.52 -5.75 2.65
CA LEU A 102 7.26 -5.19 3.15
C LEU A 102 7.55 -3.94 4.00
N VAL A 103 6.90 -2.83 3.70
CA VAL A 103 7.10 -1.56 4.40
C VAL A 103 5.76 -1.08 4.94
N GLU A 104 5.62 -1.04 6.26
CA GLU A 104 4.40 -0.56 6.90
C GLU A 104 4.34 0.97 6.94
N VAL A 105 3.16 1.53 6.63
CA VAL A 105 2.87 2.97 6.76
C VAL A 105 1.59 3.13 7.57
N ALA A 106 1.63 3.99 8.60
CA ALA A 106 0.47 4.27 9.42
C ALA A 106 -0.65 4.97 8.61
N PRO A 107 -1.95 4.69 8.89
CA PRO A 107 -3.05 5.27 8.13
C PRO A 107 -3.04 6.81 8.07
N THR A 108 -2.74 7.45 9.20
CA THR A 108 -2.65 8.91 9.28
C THR A 108 -1.49 9.47 8.47
N ALA A 109 -0.40 8.72 8.32
CA ALA A 109 0.77 9.13 7.53
C ALA A 109 0.48 9.08 6.03
N ARG A 110 -0.30 8.08 5.58
CA ARG A 110 -0.80 7.98 4.20
C ARG A 110 -1.71 9.15 3.85
N ALA A 111 -2.74 9.42 4.67
CA ALA A 111 -3.67 10.53 4.44
C ALA A 111 -2.94 11.89 4.45
N LYS A 112 -2.02 12.08 5.40
CA LYS A 112 -1.20 13.30 5.50
C LYS A 112 -0.31 13.51 4.28
N TYR A 113 0.27 12.45 3.71
CA TYR A 113 1.12 12.56 2.53
C TYR A 113 0.38 13.17 1.34
N ILE A 114 -0.87 12.76 1.10
CA ILE A 114 -1.67 13.25 -0.03
C ILE A 114 -2.40 14.56 0.28
N THR A 115 -2.85 14.75 1.51
CA THR A 115 -3.75 15.88 1.83
C THR A 115 -3.10 17.00 2.64
N GLY A 116 -1.88 16.79 3.16
CA GLY A 116 -1.27 17.67 4.15
C GLY A 116 -1.90 17.55 5.55
N SER A 117 -2.98 16.79 5.71
CA SER A 117 -3.71 16.60 6.96
C SER A 117 -3.88 15.11 7.29
N GLY A 118 -3.62 14.74 8.55
CA GLY A 118 -3.86 13.37 9.02
C GLY A 118 -5.36 13.01 9.12
N ARG A 119 -6.26 13.98 8.94
CA ARG A 119 -7.72 13.82 8.98
C ARG A 119 -8.37 13.91 7.59
N GLY A 120 -7.58 13.82 6.51
CA GLY A 120 -8.09 13.93 5.15
C GLY A 120 -9.27 12.99 4.92
N ASP A 121 -10.42 13.54 4.57
CA ASP A 121 -11.59 12.71 4.23
C ASP A 121 -11.28 11.89 2.96
N LYS A 122 -11.95 10.74 2.81
CA LYS A 122 -11.74 9.82 1.67
C LYS A 122 -11.91 10.49 0.32
N LYS A 123 -12.78 11.51 0.23
CA LYS A 123 -13.04 12.28 -0.99
C LYS A 123 -11.85 13.18 -1.34
N THR A 124 -11.22 13.78 -0.34
CA THR A 124 -10.05 14.65 -0.46
C THR A 124 -8.84 13.86 -0.91
N VAL A 125 -8.64 12.65 -0.38
CA VAL A 125 -7.56 11.76 -0.85
C VAL A 125 -7.73 11.45 -2.34
N LYS A 126 -8.91 10.98 -2.76
CA LYS A 126 -9.17 10.68 -4.18
C LYS A 126 -9.00 11.90 -5.08
N ARG A 127 -9.54 13.06 -4.67
CA ARG A 127 -9.39 14.32 -5.40
C ARG A 127 -7.92 14.71 -5.57
N ASN A 128 -7.14 14.67 -4.49
CA ASN A 128 -5.72 15.04 -4.54
C ASN A 128 -4.89 14.04 -5.34
N VAL A 129 -5.22 12.74 -5.30
CA VAL A 129 -4.62 11.75 -6.21
C VAL A 129 -4.84 12.13 -7.67
N GLY A 130 -6.06 12.54 -8.04
CA GLY A 130 -6.38 13.06 -9.37
C GLY A 130 -5.54 14.30 -9.74
N LEU A 131 -5.46 15.26 -8.82
CA LEU A 131 -4.67 16.48 -9.01
C LEU A 131 -3.16 16.23 -9.16
N PHE A 132 -2.62 15.27 -8.42
CA PHE A 132 -1.17 15.04 -8.33
C PHE A 132 -0.65 14.12 -9.41
N TYR A 133 -1.39 13.05 -9.71
CA TYR A 133 -0.91 11.99 -10.59
C TYR A 133 -1.65 11.97 -11.93
N GLY A 134 -2.84 12.57 -12.00
CA GLY A 134 -3.69 12.63 -13.19
C GLY A 134 -5.13 12.22 -12.90
N GLU A 135 -6.07 12.90 -13.55
CA GLU A 135 -7.50 12.59 -13.43
C GLU A 135 -7.80 11.15 -13.89
N GLY A 136 -8.72 10.49 -13.19
CA GLY A 136 -9.19 9.14 -13.53
C GLY A 136 -8.27 7.98 -13.14
N ILE A 137 -7.09 8.22 -12.56
CA ILE A 137 -6.18 7.15 -12.11
C ILE A 137 -6.81 6.24 -11.05
N ALA A 138 -7.49 6.85 -10.08
CA ALA A 138 -8.19 6.13 -9.03
C ALA A 138 -9.70 6.30 -9.22
N ARG A 139 -10.41 5.18 -9.36
CA ARG A 139 -11.87 5.16 -9.55
C ARG A 139 -12.61 5.18 -8.21
N ASN A 140 -12.00 4.66 -7.16
CA ASN A 140 -12.54 4.63 -5.80
C ASN A 140 -11.49 5.03 -4.75
N ASP A 141 -11.92 5.07 -3.49
CA ASP A 141 -11.10 5.43 -2.34
C ASP A 141 -9.96 4.43 -2.09
N ASN A 142 -10.23 3.12 -2.16
CA ASN A 142 -9.20 2.09 -1.95
C ASN A 142 -8.07 2.19 -3.01
N GLU A 143 -8.43 2.47 -4.27
CA GLU A 143 -7.45 2.73 -5.34
C GLU A 143 -6.61 3.98 -5.06
N ALA A 144 -7.24 5.06 -4.57
CA ALA A 144 -6.54 6.31 -4.23
C ALA A 144 -5.57 6.11 -3.06
N ASP A 145 -5.99 5.37 -2.04
CA ASP A 145 -5.17 5.04 -0.88
C ASP A 145 -3.97 4.16 -1.29
N ALA A 146 -4.16 3.20 -2.19
CA ALA A 146 -3.07 2.40 -2.74
C ALA A 146 -2.07 3.24 -3.58
N VAL A 147 -2.56 4.18 -4.40
CA VAL A 147 -1.71 5.14 -5.13
C VAL A 147 -0.87 5.98 -4.17
N ALA A 148 -1.47 6.46 -3.08
CA ALA A 148 -0.76 7.21 -2.04
C ALA A 148 0.39 6.40 -1.42
N LEU A 149 0.14 5.15 -1.05
CA LEU A 149 1.16 4.26 -0.49
C LEU A 149 2.29 3.99 -1.49
N CYS A 150 1.95 3.75 -2.76
CA CYS A 150 2.94 3.58 -3.82
C CYS A 150 3.81 4.83 -4.00
N ALA A 151 3.22 6.02 -3.99
CA ALA A 151 3.94 7.28 -4.12
C ALA A 151 4.89 7.54 -2.94
N ILE A 152 4.47 7.21 -1.70
CA ILE A 152 5.34 7.26 -0.52
C ILE A 152 6.57 6.36 -0.72
N GLY A 153 6.35 5.11 -1.14
CA GLY A 153 7.44 4.17 -1.42
C GLY A 153 8.35 4.66 -2.53
N TRP A 154 7.77 5.15 -3.63
CA TRP A 154 8.51 5.69 -4.76
C TRP A 154 9.46 6.80 -4.31
N ARG A 155 8.94 7.82 -3.62
CA ARG A 155 9.77 8.93 -3.12
C ARG A 155 10.83 8.47 -2.13
N ALA A 156 10.49 7.53 -1.25
CA ALA A 156 11.43 6.98 -0.28
C ALA A 156 12.61 6.25 -0.94
N PHE A 157 12.37 5.44 -1.96
CA PHE A 157 13.36 4.51 -2.49
C PHE A 157 13.97 4.91 -3.83
N ARG A 158 13.29 5.75 -4.61
CA ARG A 158 13.82 6.32 -5.86
C ARG A 158 14.40 7.71 -5.68
N GLY A 159 14.05 8.40 -4.59
CA GLY A 159 14.58 9.73 -4.26
C GLY A 159 13.93 10.86 -5.05
N GLU A 160 12.92 10.56 -5.86
CA GLU A 160 12.19 11.51 -6.71
C GLU A 160 10.67 11.39 -6.53
N PRO A 161 9.89 12.46 -6.76
CA PRO A 161 8.43 12.43 -6.74
C PRO A 161 7.82 11.80 -8.00
N LEU A 162 6.57 11.30 -7.89
CA LEU A 162 5.72 10.90 -9.04
C LEU A 162 4.69 11.98 -9.43
N GLU A 163 4.56 13.02 -8.61
CA GLU A 163 3.59 14.09 -8.80
C GLU A 163 3.92 14.89 -10.07
N LYS A 164 2.96 15.02 -11.00
CA LYS A 164 3.13 15.67 -12.32
C LYS A 164 3.21 17.19 -12.26
N ARG A 165 2.82 17.80 -11.14
CA ARG A 165 2.90 19.24 -10.91
C ARG A 165 3.85 19.51 -9.76
N ALA A 166 4.51 20.68 -9.79
CA ALA A 166 5.06 21.33 -8.61
C ALA A 166 3.91 21.73 -7.66
N VAL A 167 3.11 20.77 -7.20
CA VAL A 167 2.31 20.97 -6.01
C VAL A 167 3.29 20.81 -4.87
N THR A 168 3.62 21.94 -4.24
CA THR A 168 4.33 21.97 -2.98
C THR A 168 3.45 21.34 -1.92
N VAL A 169 3.35 20.00 -1.92
CA VAL A 169 3.04 19.27 -0.69
C VAL A 169 4.14 19.69 0.25
N SER A 170 3.77 20.43 1.32
CA SER A 170 4.72 20.93 2.30
C SER A 170 5.75 19.84 2.62
N LEU A 171 7.00 20.06 2.20
CA LEU A 171 8.07 19.07 2.27
C LEU A 171 8.24 18.55 3.70
N SER A 172 7.95 19.38 4.70
CA SER A 172 8.03 19.01 6.12
C SER A 172 7.01 17.94 6.54
N GLN A 173 5.84 17.88 5.89
CA GLN A 173 4.78 16.93 6.21
C GLN A 173 4.95 15.59 5.47
N ALA A 174 5.42 15.63 4.22
CA ALA A 174 5.75 14.43 3.45
C ALA A 174 7.07 13.77 3.91
N ALA A 175 8.01 14.56 4.46
CA ALA A 175 9.30 14.07 4.93
C ALA A 175 9.17 12.97 5.99
N GLU A 176 8.18 13.05 6.87
CA GLU A 176 8.05 12.07 7.96
C GLU A 176 7.66 10.67 7.46
N SER A 177 6.69 10.57 6.55
CA SER A 177 6.29 9.29 5.95
C SER A 177 7.44 8.68 5.14
N VAL A 178 8.15 9.53 4.38
CA VAL A 178 9.33 9.13 3.59
C VAL A 178 10.47 8.64 4.49
N ARG A 179 10.76 9.36 5.58
CA ARG A 179 11.80 9.01 6.56
C ARG A 179 11.50 7.66 7.21
N LYS A 180 10.26 7.44 7.64
CA LYS A 180 9.84 6.15 8.22
C LYS A 180 9.96 4.99 7.23
N ALA A 181 9.54 5.19 5.99
CA ALA A 181 9.67 4.17 4.95
C ALA A 181 11.16 3.82 4.68
N ARG A 182 12.05 4.83 4.64
CA ARG A 182 13.50 4.62 4.53
C ARG A 182 14.09 3.87 5.72
N ALA A 183 13.71 4.24 6.94
CA ALA A 183 14.17 3.58 8.16
C ALA A 183 13.76 2.10 8.18
N ALA A 184 12.49 1.80 7.88
CA ALA A 184 11.98 0.43 7.80
C ALA A 184 12.78 -0.41 6.78
N MET A 185 13.11 0.15 5.62
CA MET A 185 13.94 -0.57 4.63
C MET A 185 15.38 -0.81 5.09
N SER A 186 15.97 0.11 5.84
CA SER A 186 17.29 -0.10 6.44
C SER A 186 17.26 -1.28 7.41
N GLU A 187 16.25 -1.34 8.28
CA GLU A 187 16.07 -2.43 9.24
C GLU A 187 15.85 -3.78 8.54
N ILE A 188 15.06 -3.82 7.47
CA ILE A 188 14.86 -5.02 6.64
C ILE A 188 16.18 -5.47 6.01
N ALA A 189 16.95 -4.55 5.45
CA ALA A 189 18.24 -4.88 4.83
C ALA A 189 19.22 -5.48 5.85
N ASP A 190 19.24 -4.94 7.07
CA ASP A 190 20.08 -5.45 8.15
C ASP A 190 19.59 -6.81 8.68
N TRP A 191 18.27 -7.02 8.77
CA TRP A 191 17.70 -8.32 9.12
C TRP A 191 18.05 -9.40 8.09
N VAL A 192 17.95 -9.10 6.78
CA VAL A 192 18.32 -10.03 5.71
C VAL A 192 19.81 -10.39 5.79
N LYS A 193 20.69 -9.40 6.02
CA LYS A 193 22.13 -9.64 6.19
C LYS A 193 22.42 -10.55 7.40
N LYS A 194 21.70 -10.38 8.51
CA LYS A 194 21.87 -11.22 9.71
C LYS A 194 21.38 -12.65 9.51
N ARG A 195 20.32 -12.86 8.73
CA ARG A 195 19.74 -14.19 8.49
C ARG A 195 20.53 -15.04 7.50
N ASN A 196 21.28 -14.41 6.60
CA ASN A 196 22.13 -15.08 5.60
C ASN A 196 23.58 -15.29 6.07
N ARG A 197 23.89 -15.00 7.34
CA ARG A 197 25.16 -15.33 8.01
C ARG A 197 24.95 -16.57 8.87
#